data_AF-A0A558HLK5-F1
#
_entry.id   AF-A0A558HLK5-F1
#
_cell.length_a   1.000
_cell.length_b   1.000
_cell.length_c   1.000
_cell.angle_alpha   90.00
_cell.angle_beta   90.00
_cell.angle_gamma   90.00
#
_symmetry.space_group_name_H-M   'P 1'
#
loop_
_entity.id
_entity.type
_entity.pdbx_description
1 polymer ?
#
loop_
_entity_poly.entity_id
_entity_poly.type
_entity_poly.pdbx_seq_one_letter_code
_entity_poly.pdbx_strand_id
1 'polypeptide(L)'
;MSLKLIATLTFPADQQDKAQEVLVELIEKSQADQGCLQYECFAVDKNVAEGEPVPEGDFVVLEEWWDEEALDVHVASEHFQAFLGAFAEGEIGLKIQRLNKLD
;
A
#
# COMPACT_ATOMS: atom_id res chain seq x y z
N MET A 1 -0.89 -20.33 7.78
CA MET A 1 0.13 -19.29 7.62
C MET A 1 -0.58 -18.07 7.08
N SER A 2 -0.30 -16.90 7.64
CA SER A 2 -0.78 -15.63 7.11
C SER A 2 -0.05 -15.25 5.83
N LEU A 3 -0.68 -14.42 5.00
CA LEU A 3 -0.07 -13.82 3.83
C LEU A 3 0.61 -12.51 4.23
N LYS A 4 1.83 -12.28 3.75
CA LYS A 4 2.55 -11.01 3.95
C LYS A 4 2.82 -10.35 2.62
N LEU A 5 2.58 -9.04 2.55
CA LEU A 5 2.74 -8.26 1.34
C LEU A 5 3.52 -6.97 1.63
N ILE A 6 4.21 -6.49 0.60
CA ILE A 6 4.64 -5.10 0.49
C ILE A 6 3.96 -4.52 -0.74
N ALA A 7 3.13 -3.49 -0.56
CA ALA A 7 2.63 -2.67 -1.65
C ALA A 7 3.49 -1.42 -1.77
N THR A 8 4.15 -1.23 -2.91
CA THR A 8 4.86 0.00 -3.23
C THR A 8 3.99 0.85 -4.14
N LEU A 9 3.70 2.07 -3.70
CA LEU A 9 2.83 3.03 -4.36
C LEU A 9 3.65 4.17 -4.97
N THR A 10 3.31 4.57 -6.19
CA THR A 10 3.89 5.73 -6.86
C THR A 10 2.75 6.63 -7.34
N PHE A 11 2.88 7.94 -7.16
CA PHE A 11 1.88 8.92 -7.56
C PHE A 11 2.52 10.01 -8.45
N PRO A 12 1.73 10.69 -9.29
CA PRO A 12 2.18 11.90 -9.97
C PRO A 12 2.66 12.95 -8.95
N ALA A 13 3.70 13.72 -9.30
CA ALA A 13 4.31 14.68 -8.38
C ALA A 13 3.33 15.78 -7.90
N ASP A 14 2.36 16.14 -8.73
CA ASP A 14 1.30 17.11 -8.44
C ASP A 14 0.12 16.52 -7.64
N GLN A 15 0.12 15.22 -7.38
CA GLN A 15 -0.93 14.52 -6.65
C GLN A 15 -0.48 14.02 -5.25
N GLN A 16 0.75 14.31 -4.83
CA GLN A 16 1.34 13.79 -3.59
C GLN A 16 0.55 14.19 -2.33
N ASP A 17 0.11 15.44 -2.23
CA ASP A 17 -0.66 15.92 -1.07
C ASP A 17 -2.01 15.20 -0.97
N LYS A 18 -2.71 15.07 -2.11
CA LYS A 18 -3.95 14.30 -2.21
C LYS A 18 -3.73 12.83 -1.88
N ALA A 19 -2.62 12.24 -2.31
CA ALA A 19 -2.28 10.86 -1.99
C ALA A 19 -2.18 10.63 -0.49
N GLN A 20 -1.55 11.53 0.26
CA GLN A 20 -1.49 11.42 1.72
C GLN A 20 -2.88 11.43 2.36
N GLU A 21 -3.76 12.33 1.95
CA GLU A 21 -5.12 12.42 2.49
C GLU A 21 -5.92 11.14 2.24
N VAL A 22 -5.91 10.63 1.01
CA VAL A 22 -6.64 9.41 0.64
C VAL A 22 -6.04 8.18 1.33
N LEU A 23 -4.71 8.11 1.48
CA LEU A 23 -4.04 7.00 2.15
C LEU A 23 -4.38 6.92 3.64
N VAL A 24 -4.53 8.06 4.33
CA VAL A 24 -4.96 8.07 5.74
C VAL A 24 -6.31 7.39 5.92
N GLU A 25 -7.28 7.69 5.06
CA GLU A 25 -8.60 7.03 5.09
C GLU A 25 -8.50 5.53 4.75
N LEU A 26 -7.69 5.19 3.74
CA LEU A 26 -7.45 3.80 3.36
C LEU A 26 -6.88 3.00 4.54
N ILE A 27 -5.88 3.53 5.25
CA ILE A 27 -5.26 2.86 6.40
C ILE A 27 -6.29 2.58 7.49
N GLU A 28 -7.03 3.61 7.92
CA GLU A 28 -8.00 3.48 9.02
C GLU A 28 -9.04 2.39 8.73
N LYS A 29 -9.55 2.36 7.49
CA LYS A 29 -10.56 1.38 7.09
C LYS A 29 -9.98 -0.03 6.90
N SER A 30 -8.78 -0.13 6.30
CA SER A 30 -8.11 -1.41 6.08
C SER A 30 -7.74 -2.10 7.39
N GLN A 31 -7.35 -1.33 8.41
CA GLN A 31 -7.08 -1.86 9.75
C GLN A 31 -8.33 -2.46 10.43
N ALA A 32 -9.53 -2.02 10.03
CA ALA A 32 -10.79 -2.54 10.53
C ALA A 32 -11.32 -3.74 9.72
N ASP A 33 -10.66 -4.10 8.61
CA ASP A 33 -11.08 -5.23 7.78
C ASP A 33 -10.94 -6.55 8.54
N GLN A 34 -11.97 -7.40 8.43
CA GLN A 34 -11.93 -8.73 9.01
C GLN A 34 -10.81 -9.55 8.35
N GLY A 35 -9.88 -10.03 9.17
CA GLY A 35 -8.73 -10.81 8.69
C GLY A 35 -7.49 -9.98 8.36
N CYS A 36 -7.55 -8.64 8.50
CA CYS A 36 -6.35 -7.79 8.54
C CYS A 36 -5.57 -8.05 9.83
N LEU A 37 -4.28 -8.38 9.71
CA LEU A 37 -3.36 -8.61 10.83
C LEU A 37 -2.32 -7.48 10.95
N GLN A 38 -1.96 -6.86 9.84
CA GLN A 38 -1.08 -5.70 9.76
C GLN A 38 -1.50 -4.85 8.56
N TYR A 39 -1.56 -3.53 8.75
CA TYR A 39 -1.71 -2.56 7.66
C TYR A 39 -1.07 -1.24 8.08
N GLU A 40 0.19 -1.03 7.68
CA GLU A 40 0.98 0.14 8.04
C GLU A 40 1.55 0.80 6.79
N CYS A 41 1.32 2.09 6.61
CA CYS A 41 1.81 2.85 5.46
C CYS A 41 2.91 3.81 5.89
N PHE A 42 3.98 3.87 5.10
CA PHE A 42 5.15 4.71 5.32
C PHE A 42 5.50 5.49 4.05
N ALA A 43 5.89 6.75 4.20
CA ALA A 43 6.56 7.47 3.11
C ALA A 43 7.97 6.91 2.92
N VAL A 44 8.37 6.70 1.67
CA VAL A 44 9.71 6.20 1.33
C VAL A 44 10.72 7.32 1.54
N ASP A 45 11.71 7.10 2.40
CA ASP A 45 12.81 8.06 2.57
C ASP A 45 13.71 8.09 1.33
N LYS A 46 13.69 9.23 0.64
CA LYS A 46 14.50 9.47 -0.56
C LYS A 46 15.90 10.01 -0.24
N ASN A 47 16.20 10.30 1.03
CA ASN A 47 17.49 10.81 1.45
C ASN A 47 18.50 9.66 1.58
N VAL A 48 19.19 9.37 0.48
CA VAL A 48 20.26 8.37 0.45
C VAL A 48 21.64 9.01 0.37
N ALA A 49 22.64 8.29 0.90
CA ALA A 49 24.03 8.70 0.81
C ALA A 49 24.51 8.74 -0.65
N GLU A 50 25.53 9.55 -0.93
CA GLU A 50 26.12 9.63 -2.27
C GLU A 50 26.62 8.24 -2.72
N GLY A 51 26.17 7.79 -3.90
CA GLY A 51 26.53 6.50 -4.47
C GLY A 51 25.58 5.35 -4.15
N GLU A 52 24.63 5.53 -3.23
CA GLU A 52 23.58 4.55 -2.94
C GLU A 52 22.41 4.68 -3.93
N PRO A 53 21.71 3.58 -4.27
CA PRO A 53 20.54 3.64 -5.14
C PRO A 53 19.40 4.39 -4.44
N VAL A 54 18.76 5.30 -5.18
CA VAL A 54 17.54 5.97 -4.70
C VAL A 54 16.41 4.94 -4.64
N PRO A 55 15.69 4.80 -3.51
CA PRO A 55 14.59 3.85 -3.38
C PRO A 55 13.45 4.17 -4.35
N GLU A 56 12.80 3.14 -4.89
CA GLU A 56 11.61 3.27 -5.74
C GLU A 56 10.35 3.57 -4.91
N GLY A 57 9.33 4.17 -5.54
CA GLY A 57 8.01 4.41 -4.95
C GLY A 57 7.96 5.57 -3.95
N ASP A 58 6.78 6.14 -3.75
CA ASP A 58 6.58 7.28 -2.84
C ASP A 58 6.11 6.81 -1.46
N PHE A 59 5.30 5.75 -1.43
CA PHE A 59 4.82 5.12 -0.20
C PHE A 59 4.98 3.61 -0.25
N VAL A 60 5.14 3.00 0.91
CA VAL A 60 5.13 1.55 1.11
C VAL A 60 4.07 1.19 2.14
N VAL A 61 3.24 0.21 1.82
CA VAL A 61 2.32 -0.42 2.75
C VAL A 61 2.85 -1.80 3.10
N LEU A 62 3.01 -2.07 4.39
CA LEU A 62 3.28 -3.38 4.92
C LEU A 62 1.95 -4.00 5.35
N GLU A 63 1.63 -5.14 4.74
CA GLU A 63 0.36 -5.80 4.98
C GLU A 63 0.57 -7.23 5.45
N GLU A 64 -0.30 -7.68 6.35
CA GLU A 64 -0.45 -9.06 6.72
C GLU A 64 -1.93 -9.42 6.80
N TRP A 65 -2.31 -10.50 6.11
CA TRP A 65 -3.67 -10.99 6.02
C TRP A 65 -3.77 -12.42 6.53
N TRP A 66 -4.90 -12.78 7.13
CA TRP A 66 -5.13 -14.12 7.65
C TRP A 66 -5.01 -15.19 6.56
N ASP A 67 -5.60 -14.92 5.39
CA ASP A 67 -5.58 -15.76 4.20
C ASP A 67 -5.89 -14.94 2.92
N GLU A 68 -5.97 -15.63 1.78
CA GLU A 68 -6.24 -15.01 0.47
C GLU A 68 -7.67 -14.47 0.37
N GLU A 69 -8.64 -15.12 1.04
CA GLU A 69 -10.03 -14.65 1.03
C GLU A 69 -10.16 -13.30 1.72
N ALA A 70 -9.47 -13.09 2.84
CA ALA A 70 -9.42 -11.79 3.51
C ALA A 70 -8.81 -10.70 2.62
N LEU A 71 -7.75 -11.02 1.87
CA LEU A 71 -7.14 -10.09 0.91
C LEU A 71 -8.10 -9.79 -0.27
N ASP A 72 -8.77 -10.79 -0.83
CA ASP A 72 -9.72 -10.61 -1.93
C ASP A 72 -10.90 -9.72 -1.49
N VAL A 73 -11.41 -9.91 -0.27
CA VAL A 73 -12.45 -9.06 0.32
C VAL A 73 -11.94 -7.62 0.50
N HIS A 74 -10.71 -7.44 0.98
CA HIS A 74 -10.08 -6.13 1.09
C HIS A 74 -10.00 -5.41 -0.26
N VAL A 75 -9.50 -6.09 -1.30
CA VAL A 75 -9.39 -5.52 -2.65
C VAL A 75 -10.76 -5.17 -3.24
N ALA A 76 -11.82 -5.92 -2.89
CA ALA A 76 -13.18 -5.64 -3.33
C ALA A 76 -13.93 -4.59 -2.49
N SER A 77 -13.34 -4.14 -1.38
CA SER A 77 -13.98 -3.24 -0.42
C SER A 77 -14.27 -1.84 -0.97
N GLU A 78 -15.24 -1.15 -0.39
CA GLU A 78 -15.59 0.22 -0.78
C GLU A 78 -14.41 1.19 -0.61
N HIS A 79 -13.61 1.06 0.45
CA HIS A 79 -12.47 1.94 0.69
C HIS A 79 -11.31 1.70 -0.26
N PHE A 80 -11.01 0.45 -0.60
CA PHE A 80 -9.97 0.15 -1.58
C PHE A 80 -10.38 0.64 -2.98
N GLN A 81 -11.64 0.42 -3.38
CA GLN A 81 -12.16 0.92 -4.64
C GLN A 81 -12.24 2.46 -4.67
N ALA A 82 -12.59 3.09 -3.56
CA ALA A 82 -12.56 4.55 -3.44
C ALA A 82 -11.14 5.11 -3.55
N PHE A 83 -10.14 4.45 -2.97
CA PHE A 83 -8.72 4.80 -3.13
C PHE A 83 -8.30 4.74 -4.60
N LEU A 84 -8.59 3.64 -5.30
CA LEU A 84 -8.27 3.54 -6.73
C LEU A 84 -9.01 4.59 -7.57
N GLY A 85 -10.29 4.82 -7.28
CA GLY A 85 -11.13 5.80 -7.98
C GLY A 85 -10.82 7.26 -7.66
N ALA A 86 -10.00 7.54 -6.65
CA ALA A 86 -9.56 8.89 -6.33
C ALA A 86 -8.60 9.44 -7.40
N PHE A 87 -7.97 8.59 -8.21
CA PHE A 87 -7.02 8.98 -9.25
C PHE A 87 -7.52 8.53 -10.63
N ALA A 88 -7.06 9.18 -11.69
CA ALA A 88 -7.42 8.72 -13.03
C ALA A 88 -6.75 7.37 -13.34
N GLU A 89 -7.37 6.59 -14.22
CA GLU A 89 -6.89 5.27 -14.59
C GLU A 89 -5.44 5.33 -15.09
N GLY A 90 -4.56 4.54 -14.45
CA GLY A 90 -3.13 4.48 -14.80
C GLY A 90 -2.27 5.62 -14.23
N GLU A 91 -2.82 6.56 -13.46
CA GLU A 91 -2.02 7.61 -12.80
C GLU A 91 -1.19 7.07 -11.64
N ILE A 92 -1.69 6.08 -10.91
CA ILE A 92 -0.99 5.51 -9.77
C ILE A 92 -0.25 4.23 -10.16
N GLY A 93 0.99 4.11 -9.71
CA GLY A 93 1.74 2.86 -9.75
C GLY A 93 1.46 2.04 -8.51
N LEU A 94 1.07 0.77 -8.67
CA LEU A 94 0.91 -0.19 -7.58
C LEU A 94 1.74 -1.43 -7.88
N LYS A 95 2.78 -1.68 -7.07
CA LYS A 95 3.64 -2.86 -7.16
C LYS A 95 3.47 -3.70 -5.91
N ILE A 96 2.90 -4.89 -6.07
CA ILE A 96 2.68 -5.85 -4.97
C ILE A 96 3.79 -6.89 -4.95
N GLN A 97 4.35 -7.12 -3.76
CA GLN A 97 5.32 -8.18 -3.51
C GLN A 97 4.78 -9.11 -2.41
N ARG A 98 4.55 -10.38 -2.75
CA ARG A 98 4.24 -11.44 -1.76
C ARG A 98 5.51 -11.93 -1.09
N LEU A 99 5.49 -12.00 0.24
CA LEU A 99 6.63 -12.42 1.04
C LEU A 99 6.43 -13.84 1.57
N ASN A 100 7.47 -14.66 1.46
CA ASN A 100 7.55 -15.93 2.17
C ASN A 100 8.40 -15.76 3.42
N LYS A 101 7.92 -16.26 4.55
CA LYS A 101 8.73 -16.35 5.75
C LYS A 101 9.82 -17.40 5.53
N LEU A 102 11.06 -17.06 5.84
CA LEU A 102 12.15 -18.04 5.94
C LEU A 102 12.07 -18.69 7.33
N ASP A 103 12.22 -20.02 7.36
CA ASP A 103 12.22 -20.84 8.57
C ASP A 103 13.49 -20.66 9.41
#